data_AF-A0A9D0IB25-F1
#
_entry.id   AF-A0A9D0IB25-F1
#
_cell.length_a   1.000
_cell.length_b   1.000
_cell.length_c   1.000
_cell.angle_alpha   90.00
_cell.angle_beta   90.00
_cell.angle_gamma   90.00
#
_symmetry.space_group_name_H-M   'P 1'
#
loop_
_entity.id
_entity.type
_entity.pdbx_description
1 polymer ?
#
loop_
_entity_poly.entity_id
_entity_poly.type
_entity_poly.pdbx_seq_one_letter_code
_entity_poly.pdbx_strand_id
1 'polypeptide(L)'
;MAGLQKIAKRLDRLSHSLFPEQQATRNAFPLPHQLLLFFVLFGPFYLTSTLLFADRFRGFDWVHFWSAGRIPPFYPPWTLPIVRLLNWHGLVGITLAATTLAALIRSEHPLSALLPLLTLPLLWTIFLGQLEGIALLGLLGLPWLTPLALIKPQVAIFAFGARKSYLLGLAIFLGLSLLVWGPWPLRALAVNRYYAEGRYVQDIGLGIYGAVIALPLLWLSRGDVDMLMLSG
;
A
#
# COMPACT_ATOMS: atom_id res chain seq x y z
N MET A 1 -8.93 1.80 44.95
CA MET A 1 -8.03 2.51 44.02
C MET A 1 -6.65 1.85 43.85
N ALA A 2 -5.96 1.41 44.91
CA ALA A 2 -4.62 0.81 44.80
C ALA A 2 -4.52 -0.45 43.90
N GLY A 3 -5.57 -1.30 43.86
CA GLY A 3 -5.61 -2.48 43.00
C GLY A 3 -5.60 -2.14 41.50
N LEU A 4 -6.36 -1.10 41.10
CA LEU A 4 -6.42 -0.65 39.71
C LEU A 4 -5.08 -0.08 39.23
N GLN A 5 -4.36 0.66 40.08
CA GLN A 5 -3.03 1.15 39.75
C GLN A 5 -2.01 0.01 39.57
N LYS A 6 -2.09 -1.04 40.38
CA LYS A 6 -1.21 -2.21 40.24
C LYS A 6 -1.47 -2.99 38.96
N ILE A 7 -2.75 -3.13 38.57
CA ILE A 7 -3.15 -3.75 37.30
C ILE A 7 -2.67 -2.89 36.13
N ALA A 8 -2.92 -1.58 36.15
CA ALA A 8 -2.46 -0.66 35.12
C ALA A 8 -0.94 -0.73 34.91
N LYS A 9 -0.16 -0.71 36.01
CA LYS A 9 1.31 -0.81 35.95
C LYS A 9 1.80 -2.15 35.39
N ARG A 10 1.10 -3.25 35.65
CA ARG A 10 1.42 -4.57 35.05
C ARG A 10 1.11 -4.59 33.55
N LEU A 11 -0.06 -4.07 33.16
CA LEU A 11 -0.45 -3.97 31.76
C LEU A 11 0.52 -3.07 30.97
N ASP A 12 0.98 -1.99 31.58
CA ASP A 12 1.94 -1.07 30.96
C ASP A 12 3.30 -1.72 30.71
N ARG A 13 3.82 -2.49 31.70
CA ARG A 13 5.05 -3.29 31.51
C ARG A 13 4.89 -4.36 30.43
N LEU A 14 3.77 -5.07 30.41
CA LEU A 14 3.47 -6.06 29.37
C LEU A 14 3.40 -5.39 28.01
N SER A 15 2.77 -4.22 27.91
CA SER A 15 2.69 -3.43 26.67
C SER A 15 4.08 -3.05 26.16
N HIS A 16 4.96 -2.55 27.02
CA HIS A 16 6.33 -2.19 26.61
C HIS A 16 7.17 -3.40 26.21
N SER A 17 6.94 -4.56 26.83
CA SER A 17 7.63 -5.81 26.46
C SER A 17 7.15 -6.39 25.13
N LEU A 18 5.86 -6.26 24.82
CA LEU A 18 5.26 -6.77 23.59
C LEU A 18 5.45 -5.82 22.40
N PHE A 19 5.54 -4.51 22.67
CA PHE A 19 5.67 -3.45 21.67
C PHE A 19 6.88 -2.57 21.99
N PRO A 20 8.11 -3.09 21.90
CA PRO A 20 9.29 -2.28 22.12
C PRO A 20 9.33 -1.16 21.08
N GLU A 21 9.46 0.09 21.52
CA GLU A 21 9.63 1.21 20.61
C GLU A 21 11.01 1.13 19.96
N GLN A 22 11.06 0.55 18.76
CA GLN A 22 12.25 0.60 17.93
C GLN A 22 12.38 2.01 17.36
N GLN A 23 13.58 2.60 17.46
CA GLN A 23 13.93 3.82 16.75
C GLN A 23 13.84 3.53 15.25
N ALA A 24 12.72 3.90 14.65
CA ALA A 24 12.50 3.69 13.23
C ALA A 24 13.41 4.65 12.46
N THR A 25 14.36 4.07 11.71
CA THR A 25 15.21 4.68 10.68
C THR A 25 16.13 5.82 11.15
N ARG A 26 17.42 5.75 10.77
CA ARG A 26 18.42 6.80 11.06
C ARG A 26 18.09 8.16 10.42
N ASN A 27 17.30 8.18 9.34
CA ASN A 27 16.99 9.36 8.53
C ASN A 27 15.47 9.67 8.52
N ALA A 28 14.88 9.90 9.69
CA ALA A 28 13.48 10.31 9.75
C ALA A 28 13.34 11.80 9.40
N PHE A 29 13.03 12.11 8.14
CA PHE A 29 12.61 13.47 7.76
C PHE A 29 11.40 13.90 8.60
N PRO A 30 11.31 15.17 9.03
CA PRO A 30 10.10 15.68 9.67
C PRO A 30 8.88 15.51 8.75
N LEU A 31 7.69 15.28 9.32
CA LEU A 31 6.46 15.07 8.54
C LEU A 31 6.21 16.14 7.45
N PRO A 32 6.41 17.46 7.69
CA PRO A 32 6.26 18.46 6.64
C PRO A 32 7.17 18.23 5.43
N HIS A 33 8.40 17.76 5.67
CA HIS A 33 9.35 17.45 4.60
C HIS A 33 8.93 16.20 3.83
N GLN A 34 8.42 15.18 4.52
CA GLN A 34 7.88 13.98 3.86
C GLN A 34 6.69 14.32 2.96
N LEU A 35 5.78 15.18 3.45
CA LEU A 35 4.65 15.67 2.65
C LEU A 35 5.12 16.47 1.44
N LEU A 36 6.04 17.42 1.64
CA LEU A 36 6.61 18.20 0.55
C LEU A 36 7.27 17.30 -0.50
N LEU A 37 8.12 16.37 -0.07
CA LEU A 37 8.78 15.40 -0.94
C LEU A 37 7.76 14.54 -1.69
N PHE A 38 6.72 14.06 -1.01
CA PHE A 38 5.65 13.30 -1.66
C PHE A 38 5.02 14.09 -2.80
N PHE A 39 4.62 15.34 -2.57
CA PHE A 39 4.00 16.16 -3.62
C PHE A 39 4.97 16.54 -4.75
N VAL A 40 6.24 16.79 -4.41
CA VAL A 40 7.32 17.05 -5.38
C VAL A 40 7.60 15.81 -6.24
N LEU A 41 7.49 14.60 -5.71
CA LEU A 41 7.63 13.35 -6.46
C LEU A 41 6.35 13.02 -7.25
N PHE A 42 5.18 13.19 -6.64
CA PHE A 42 3.88 12.88 -7.23
C PHE A 42 3.64 13.67 -8.52
N GLY A 43 3.92 14.98 -8.53
CA GLY A 43 3.67 15.84 -9.69
C GLY A 43 4.35 15.35 -10.97
N PRO A 44 5.69 15.19 -10.99
CA PRO A 44 6.43 14.65 -12.13
C PRO A 44 5.99 13.23 -12.53
N PHE A 45 5.74 12.32 -11.58
CA PHE A 45 5.28 10.97 -11.92
C PHE A 45 3.88 10.96 -12.53
N TYR A 46 2.97 11.77 -11.99
CA TYR A 46 1.65 11.97 -12.56
C TYR A 46 1.73 12.52 -13.99
N LEU A 47 2.50 13.60 -14.18
CA LEU A 47 2.71 14.21 -15.50
C LEU A 47 3.32 13.21 -16.49
N THR A 48 4.34 12.48 -16.06
CA THR A 48 4.99 11.44 -16.88
C THR A 48 4.00 10.36 -17.29
N SER A 49 3.16 9.90 -16.36
CA SER A 49 2.09 8.95 -16.66
C SER A 49 1.10 9.50 -17.68
N THR A 50 0.65 10.76 -17.52
CA THR A 50 -0.27 11.38 -18.47
C THR A 50 0.32 11.55 -19.86
N LEU A 51 1.61 11.86 -19.97
CA LEU A 51 2.27 12.12 -21.25
C LEU A 51 2.72 10.84 -21.97
N LEU A 52 3.28 9.86 -21.24
CA LEU A 52 3.82 8.64 -21.83
C LEU A 52 2.75 7.57 -22.05
N PHE A 53 1.89 7.36 -21.05
CA PHE A 53 0.87 6.32 -21.13
C PHE A 53 -0.37 6.84 -21.86
N ALA A 54 -0.71 8.13 -21.69
CA ALA A 54 -1.95 8.72 -22.22
C ALA A 54 -3.11 7.72 -22.04
N ASP A 55 -4.01 7.50 -23.01
CA ASP A 55 -5.05 6.46 -22.88
C ASP A 55 -4.62 5.05 -23.33
N ARG A 56 -3.33 4.81 -23.60
CA ARG A 56 -2.85 3.58 -24.24
C ARG A 56 -2.59 2.43 -23.28
N PHE A 57 -2.44 2.73 -22.00
CA PHE A 57 -2.13 1.75 -20.98
C PHE A 57 -3.01 1.97 -19.76
N ARG A 58 -3.73 0.92 -19.35
CA ARG A 58 -4.51 0.91 -18.12
C ARG A 58 -4.28 -0.43 -17.44
N GLY A 59 -3.87 -0.40 -16.18
CA GLY A 59 -3.66 -1.61 -15.40
C GLY A 59 -4.93 -2.46 -15.31
N PHE A 60 -4.75 -3.77 -15.17
CA PHE A 60 -5.83 -4.75 -15.25
C PHE A 60 -7.01 -4.48 -14.29
N ASP A 61 -6.72 -4.28 -13.00
CA ASP A 61 -7.71 -3.93 -11.97
C ASP A 61 -8.35 -2.55 -12.25
N TRP A 62 -7.59 -1.59 -12.80
CA TRP A 62 -8.07 -0.23 -13.11
C TRP A 62 -9.13 -0.23 -14.21
N VAL A 63 -9.04 -1.15 -15.17
CA VAL A 63 -10.12 -1.35 -16.15
C VAL A 63 -11.43 -1.70 -15.45
N HIS A 64 -11.39 -2.56 -14.42
CA HIS A 64 -12.59 -2.92 -13.66
C HIS A 64 -13.14 -1.75 -12.85
N PHE A 65 -12.26 -0.93 -12.27
CA PHE A 65 -12.66 0.23 -11.46
C PHE A 65 -13.33 1.32 -12.30
N TRP A 66 -12.73 1.73 -13.42
CA TRP A 66 -13.17 2.89 -14.20
C TRP A 66 -14.00 2.56 -15.44
N SER A 67 -13.88 1.36 -16.02
CA SER A 67 -14.70 0.97 -17.18
C SER A 67 -15.97 0.24 -16.74
N ALA A 68 -15.85 -0.78 -15.88
CA ALA A 68 -17.00 -1.57 -15.42
C ALA A 68 -17.72 -0.95 -14.21
N GLY A 69 -17.09 0.02 -13.54
CA GLY A 69 -17.62 0.64 -12.32
C GLY A 69 -17.77 -0.33 -11.15
N ARG A 70 -17.04 -1.45 -11.17
CA ARG A 70 -17.13 -2.53 -10.19
C ARG A 70 -15.81 -2.70 -9.49
N ILE A 71 -15.82 -2.52 -8.17
CA ILE A 71 -14.69 -2.87 -7.32
C ILE A 71 -14.89 -4.31 -6.87
N PRO A 72 -13.90 -5.20 -7.10
CA PRO A 72 -13.98 -6.57 -6.64
C PRO A 72 -14.22 -6.66 -5.13
N PRO A 73 -14.98 -7.66 -4.66
CA PRO A 73 -15.41 -7.75 -3.27
C PRO A 73 -14.26 -7.98 -2.28
N PHE A 74 -13.07 -8.37 -2.76
CA PHE A 74 -11.87 -8.55 -1.95
C PHE A 74 -11.21 -7.23 -1.53
N TYR A 75 -11.65 -6.09 -2.06
CA TYR A 75 -11.29 -4.77 -1.55
C TYR A 75 -12.28 -4.31 -0.48
N PRO A 76 -11.82 -3.54 0.53
CA PRO A 76 -12.71 -2.99 1.53
C PRO A 76 -13.63 -1.90 0.93
N PRO A 77 -14.76 -1.59 1.60
CA PRO A 77 -15.79 -0.72 1.04
C PRO A 77 -15.35 0.74 0.85
N TRP A 78 -14.37 1.22 1.61
CA TRP A 78 -13.80 2.55 1.45
C TRP A 78 -12.84 2.67 0.26
N THR A 79 -12.51 1.58 -0.43
CA THR A 79 -11.74 1.65 -1.69
C THR A 79 -12.50 2.44 -2.76
N LEU A 80 -13.83 2.32 -2.82
CA LEU A 80 -14.66 3.03 -3.80
C LEU A 80 -14.56 4.55 -3.72
N PRO A 81 -14.82 5.20 -2.57
CA PRO A 81 -14.67 6.65 -2.49
C PRO A 81 -13.24 7.10 -2.79
N ILE A 82 -12.22 6.34 -2.41
CA ILE A 82 -10.81 6.69 -2.70
C ILE A 82 -10.53 6.68 -4.20
N VAL A 83 -10.88 5.57 -4.87
CA VAL A 83 -10.62 5.41 -6.31
C VAL A 83 -11.44 6.41 -7.12
N ARG A 84 -12.63 6.81 -6.68
CA ARG A 84 -13.44 7.85 -7.35
C ARG A 84 -12.83 9.25 -7.30
N LEU A 85 -11.99 9.55 -6.32
CA LEU A 85 -11.28 10.83 -6.22
C LEU A 85 -10.02 10.87 -7.09
N LEU A 86 -9.66 9.74 -7.69
CA LEU A 86 -8.44 9.58 -8.47
C LEU A 86 -8.79 9.18 -9.90
N ASN A 87 -7.86 9.46 -10.81
CA ASN A 87 -7.77 8.74 -12.07
C ASN A 87 -6.61 7.73 -11.96
N TRP A 88 -6.48 6.85 -12.94
CA TRP A 88 -5.45 5.83 -12.92
C TRP A 88 -4.03 6.40 -13.04
N HIS A 89 -3.84 7.57 -13.67
CA HIS A 89 -2.56 8.30 -13.62
C HIS A 89 -2.21 8.74 -12.20
N GLY A 90 -3.21 9.14 -11.42
CA GLY A 90 -3.09 9.41 -9.99
C GLY A 90 -2.60 8.19 -9.22
N LEU A 91 -3.07 6.99 -9.56
CA LEU A 91 -2.57 5.75 -8.94
C LEU A 91 -1.13 5.42 -9.33
N VAL A 92 -0.74 5.65 -10.58
CA VAL A 92 0.68 5.55 -11.00
C VAL A 92 1.52 6.53 -10.18
N GLY A 93 1.11 7.80 -10.13
CA GLY A 93 1.81 8.86 -9.40
C GLY A 93 1.96 8.55 -7.91
N ILE A 94 0.86 8.13 -7.25
CA ILE A 94 0.89 7.73 -5.83
C ILE A 94 1.81 6.54 -5.61
N THR A 95 1.73 5.51 -6.46
CA THR A 95 2.56 4.31 -6.35
C THR A 95 4.04 4.66 -6.44
N LEU A 96 4.45 5.36 -7.50
CA LEU A 96 5.84 5.75 -7.69
C LEU A 96 6.33 6.70 -6.58
N ALA A 97 5.55 7.71 -6.21
CA ALA A 97 5.92 8.67 -5.17
C ALA A 97 6.03 8.02 -3.78
N ALA A 98 5.08 7.16 -3.40
CA ALA A 98 5.11 6.46 -2.13
C ALA A 98 6.29 5.48 -2.04
N THR A 99 6.57 4.75 -3.12
CA THR A 99 7.73 3.84 -3.18
C THR A 99 9.04 4.61 -3.09
N THR A 100 9.24 5.68 -3.88
CA THR A 100 10.45 6.50 -3.80
C THR A 100 10.60 7.16 -2.43
N LEU A 101 9.53 7.69 -1.85
CA LEU A 101 9.58 8.28 -0.51
C LEU A 101 9.96 7.23 0.55
N ALA A 102 9.34 6.05 0.51
CA ALA A 102 9.66 4.94 1.41
C ALA A 102 11.13 4.51 1.28
N ALA A 103 11.65 4.49 0.05
CA ALA A 103 13.04 4.17 -0.20
C ALA A 103 13.99 5.28 0.29
N LEU A 104 13.67 6.56 0.05
CA LEU A 104 14.47 7.71 0.52
C LEU A 104 14.61 7.75 2.04
N ILE A 105 13.53 7.44 2.77
CA ILE A 105 13.54 7.41 4.25
C ILE A 105 14.48 6.30 4.78
N ARG A 106 14.68 5.22 4.01
CA ARG A 106 15.48 4.05 4.42
C ARG A 106 16.88 4.01 3.81
N SER A 107 17.09 4.66 2.68
CA SER A 107 18.33 4.59 1.92
C SER A 107 19.46 5.36 2.59
N GLU A 108 20.67 4.81 2.57
CA GLU A 108 21.90 5.55 2.91
C GLU A 108 22.33 6.49 1.77
N HIS A 109 22.06 6.10 0.52
CA HIS A 109 22.42 6.85 -0.67
C HIS A 109 21.16 7.21 -1.49
N PRO A 110 20.92 8.49 -1.84
CA PRO A 110 19.67 8.92 -2.48
C PRO A 110 19.45 8.30 -3.86
N LEU A 111 20.53 7.98 -4.61
CA LEU A 111 20.37 7.27 -5.88
C LEU A 111 19.83 5.84 -5.71
N SER A 112 20.05 5.20 -4.57
CA SER A 112 19.50 3.87 -4.28
C SER A 112 17.98 3.90 -4.20
N ALA A 113 17.38 5.06 -3.86
CA ALA A 113 15.93 5.22 -3.85
C ALA A 113 15.28 5.22 -5.24
N LEU A 114 16.08 5.30 -6.31
CA LEU A 114 15.61 5.16 -7.69
C LEU A 114 15.58 3.70 -8.18
N LEU A 115 16.38 2.82 -7.58
CA LEU A 115 16.41 1.40 -7.95
C LEU A 115 15.04 0.70 -7.83
N PRO A 116 14.19 0.99 -6.82
CA PRO A 116 12.83 0.44 -6.77
C PRO A 116 11.99 0.73 -8.00
N LEU A 117 12.25 1.84 -8.67
CA LEU A 117 11.48 2.23 -9.86
C LEU A 117 11.70 1.27 -11.04
N LEU A 118 12.77 0.47 -10.99
CA LEU A 118 13.19 -0.46 -12.02
C LEU A 118 13.04 -1.93 -11.59
N THR A 119 12.32 -2.22 -10.50
CA THR A 119 12.10 -3.60 -10.07
C THR A 119 10.86 -4.19 -10.73
N LEU A 120 10.89 -5.52 -10.94
CA LEU A 120 9.73 -6.19 -11.52
C LEU A 120 8.47 -5.99 -10.69
N PRO A 121 8.45 -6.19 -9.35
CA PRO A 121 7.18 -6.17 -8.66
C PRO A 121 6.54 -4.77 -8.61
N LEU A 122 7.32 -3.68 -8.65
CA LEU A 122 6.73 -2.33 -8.75
C LEU A 122 6.10 -2.11 -10.13
N LEU A 123 6.83 -2.45 -11.19
CA LEU A 123 6.32 -2.35 -12.56
C LEU A 123 5.13 -3.29 -12.76
N TRP A 124 5.14 -4.45 -12.11
CA TRP A 124 4.06 -5.42 -12.09
C TRP A 124 2.83 -4.91 -11.34
N THR A 125 3.02 -4.23 -10.21
CA THR A 125 1.94 -3.55 -9.47
C THR A 125 1.22 -2.55 -10.37
N ILE A 126 1.97 -1.73 -11.12
CA ILE A 126 1.41 -0.77 -12.08
C ILE A 126 0.74 -1.48 -13.26
N PHE A 127 1.36 -2.55 -13.78
CA PHE A 127 0.81 -3.39 -14.86
C PHE A 127 -0.51 -4.05 -14.50
N LEU A 128 -0.60 -4.66 -13.32
CA LEU A 128 -1.84 -5.26 -12.83
C LEU A 128 -2.84 -4.20 -12.37
N GLY A 129 -2.45 -2.94 -12.22
CA GLY A 129 -3.31 -1.89 -11.71
C GLY A 129 -3.67 -2.08 -10.23
N GLN A 130 -2.76 -2.61 -9.44
CA GLN A 130 -3.07 -2.85 -8.03
C GLN A 130 -3.07 -1.54 -7.22
N LEU A 131 -3.51 -1.59 -5.96
CA LEU A 131 -3.68 -0.42 -5.09
C LEU A 131 -2.60 -0.35 -3.99
N GLU A 132 -1.52 -1.11 -4.16
CA GLU A 132 -0.44 -1.33 -3.22
C GLU A 132 0.29 -0.02 -2.94
N GLY A 133 0.38 0.88 -3.93
CA GLY A 133 0.87 2.25 -3.74
C GLY A 133 0.05 3.07 -2.74
N ILE A 134 -1.29 2.92 -2.72
CA ILE A 134 -2.13 3.57 -1.71
C ILE A 134 -1.91 2.93 -0.35
N ALA A 135 -1.81 1.60 -0.30
CA ALA A 135 -1.53 0.90 0.96
C ALA A 135 -0.19 1.34 1.55
N LEU A 136 0.85 1.45 0.72
CA LEU A 136 2.17 1.94 1.11
C LEU A 136 2.12 3.40 1.60
N LEU A 137 1.42 4.29 0.90
CA LEU A 137 1.19 5.65 1.39
C LEU A 137 0.51 5.64 2.76
N GLY A 138 -0.46 4.75 2.96
CA GLY A 138 -1.10 4.53 4.25
C GLY A 138 -0.13 4.09 5.34
N LEU A 139 0.78 3.17 5.03
CA LEU A 139 1.81 2.69 5.95
C LEU A 139 2.77 3.80 6.36
N LEU A 140 3.18 4.66 5.42
CA LEU A 140 4.04 5.82 5.70
C LEU A 140 3.36 6.85 6.63
N GLY A 141 2.03 6.96 6.55
CA GLY A 141 1.23 7.90 7.35
C GLY A 141 0.55 7.31 8.59
N LEU A 142 0.93 6.12 9.05
CA LEU A 142 0.35 5.55 10.26
C LEU A 142 0.61 6.42 11.51
N PRO A 143 -0.34 6.50 12.46
CA PRO A 143 -1.65 5.83 12.47
C PRO A 143 -2.74 6.56 11.67
N TRP A 144 -2.50 7.79 11.23
CA TRP A 144 -3.54 8.67 10.67
C TRP A 144 -4.10 8.19 9.32
N LEU A 145 -3.26 7.53 8.51
CA LEU A 145 -3.66 6.96 7.22
C LEU A 145 -3.99 5.47 7.30
N THR A 146 -4.43 4.97 8.46
CA THR A 146 -4.95 3.60 8.65
C THR A 146 -5.94 3.14 7.56
N PRO A 147 -6.92 3.96 7.11
CA PRO A 147 -7.84 3.54 6.06
C PRO A 147 -7.13 3.18 4.75
N LEU A 148 -6.11 3.96 4.38
CA LEU A 148 -5.34 3.73 3.16
C LEU A 148 -4.50 2.45 3.28
N ALA A 149 -3.84 2.25 4.42
CA ALA A 149 -3.05 1.04 4.69
C ALA A 149 -3.90 -0.23 4.59
N LEU A 150 -5.13 -0.19 5.09
CA LEU A 150 -6.04 -1.33 5.08
C LEU A 150 -6.75 -1.57 3.74
N ILE A 151 -6.42 -0.85 2.66
CA ILE A 151 -6.86 -1.25 1.30
C ILE A 151 -6.31 -2.64 0.96
N LYS A 152 -5.11 -2.96 1.44
CA LYS A 152 -4.44 -4.27 1.30
C LYS A 152 -4.06 -4.82 2.68
N PRO A 153 -5.06 -5.30 3.47
CA PRO A 153 -4.83 -5.69 4.85
C PRO A 153 -3.89 -6.89 5.01
N GLN A 154 -3.76 -7.75 3.98
CA GLN A 154 -2.96 -8.97 4.01
C GLN A 154 -1.49 -8.69 4.34
N VAL A 155 -0.96 -7.56 3.86
CA VAL A 155 0.43 -7.15 4.07
C VAL A 155 0.51 -6.09 5.18
N ALA A 156 -0.43 -5.14 5.18
CA ALA A 156 -0.38 -4.00 6.09
C ALA A 156 -0.62 -4.35 7.56
N ILE A 157 -1.30 -5.47 7.88
CA ILE A 157 -1.70 -5.81 9.24
C ILE A 157 -0.50 -5.94 10.20
N PHE A 158 0.63 -6.44 9.70
CA PHE A 158 1.84 -6.63 10.51
C PHE A 158 2.44 -5.31 10.98
N ALA A 159 2.34 -4.25 10.18
CA ALA A 159 2.86 -2.93 10.54
C ALA A 159 2.13 -2.34 11.75
N PHE A 160 0.85 -2.66 11.96
CA PHE A 160 0.10 -2.17 13.13
C PHE A 160 0.59 -2.75 14.45
N GLY A 161 1.26 -3.91 14.41
CA GLY A 161 1.95 -4.49 15.56
C GLY A 161 3.25 -3.79 15.92
N ALA A 162 3.75 -2.86 15.10
CA ALA A 162 5.03 -2.21 15.37
C ALA A 162 4.96 -1.16 16.50
N ARG A 163 3.80 -0.53 16.70
CA ARG A 163 3.61 0.54 17.71
C ARG A 163 2.20 0.51 18.29
N LYS A 164 2.08 0.81 19.59
CA LYS A 164 0.79 0.90 20.29
C LYS A 164 -0.18 1.91 19.63
N SER A 165 0.34 3.05 19.17
CA SER A 165 -0.47 4.06 18.49
C SER A 165 -1.05 3.54 17.17
N TYR A 166 -0.32 2.68 16.45
CA TYR A 166 -0.80 2.08 15.21
C TYR A 166 -1.89 1.06 15.53
N LEU A 167 -1.67 0.18 16.49
CA LEU A 167 -2.68 -0.77 16.95
C LEU A 167 -3.97 -0.08 17.40
N LEU A 168 -3.85 1.07 18.09
CA LEU A 168 -5.01 1.89 18.46
C LEU A 168 -5.72 2.46 17.23
N GLY A 169 -4.98 3.00 16.26
CA GLY A 169 -5.52 3.46 14.98
C GLY A 169 -6.28 2.35 14.24
N LEU A 170 -5.72 1.14 14.21
CA LEU A 170 -6.36 -0.05 13.66
C LEU A 170 -7.68 -0.35 14.37
N ALA A 171 -7.67 -0.45 15.70
CA ALA A 171 -8.84 -0.79 16.48
C ALA A 171 -9.97 0.24 16.32
N ILE A 172 -9.63 1.54 16.39
CA ILE A 172 -10.59 2.63 16.20
C ILE A 172 -11.18 2.57 14.79
N PHE A 173 -10.34 2.47 13.76
CA PHE A 173 -10.83 2.47 12.39
C PHE A 173 -11.62 1.21 12.06
N LEU A 174 -11.21 0.02 12.50
CA LEU A 174 -11.99 -1.20 12.30
C LEU A 174 -13.37 -1.09 12.96
N GLY A 175 -13.44 -0.59 14.21
CA GLY A 175 -14.69 -0.34 14.91
C GLY A 175 -15.61 0.61 14.12
N LEU A 176 -15.08 1.76 13.70
CA LEU A 176 -15.83 2.70 12.86
C LEU A 176 -16.24 2.09 11.51
N SER A 177 -15.37 1.29 10.90
CA SER A 177 -15.64 0.69 9.60
C SER A 177 -16.80 -0.32 9.65
N LEU A 178 -16.90 -1.08 10.75
CA LEU A 178 -18.00 -2.01 10.97
C LEU A 178 -19.31 -1.28 11.27
N LEU A 179 -19.25 -0.13 11.95
CA LEU A 179 -20.43 0.70 12.20
C LEU A 179 -20.98 1.34 10.91
N VAL A 180 -20.11 1.83 10.03
CA VAL A 180 -20.50 2.54 8.82
C VAL A 180 -20.87 1.58 7.67
N TRP A 181 -20.10 0.51 7.46
CA TRP A 181 -20.26 -0.40 6.32
C TRP A 181 -20.76 -1.80 6.68
N GLY A 182 -21.03 -2.05 7.96
CA GLY A 182 -21.44 -3.37 8.45
C GLY A 182 -20.29 -4.40 8.41
N PRO A 183 -20.61 -5.71 8.45
CA PRO A 183 -19.62 -6.80 8.48
C PRO A 183 -19.01 -7.06 7.09
N TRP A 184 -18.40 -6.03 6.49
CA TRP A 184 -17.74 -6.10 5.19
C TRP A 184 -16.65 -7.18 5.08
N PRO A 185 -15.91 -7.61 6.14
CA PRO A 185 -14.91 -8.67 6.01
C PRO A 185 -15.51 -10.00 5.54
N LEU A 186 -16.78 -10.28 5.87
CA LEU A 186 -17.46 -11.50 5.39
C LEU A 186 -17.61 -11.52 3.87
N ARG A 187 -17.75 -10.35 3.24
CA ARG A 187 -17.80 -10.21 1.78
C ARG A 187 -16.40 -10.33 1.18
N ALA A 188 -15.41 -9.72 1.83
CA ALA A 188 -14.01 -9.77 1.41
C ALA A 188 -13.41 -11.18 1.50
N LEU A 189 -13.90 -12.04 2.40
CA LEU A 189 -13.48 -13.45 2.49
C LEU A 189 -14.18 -14.36 1.47
N ALA A 190 -15.26 -13.91 0.81
CA ALA A 190 -16.02 -14.70 -0.17
C ALA A 190 -15.41 -14.68 -1.58
N VAL A 191 -14.10 -14.43 -1.70
CA VAL A 191 -13.36 -14.22 -2.96
C VAL A 191 -13.52 -15.37 -3.95
N ASN A 192 -13.48 -16.61 -3.48
CA ASN A 192 -13.53 -17.80 -4.34
C ASN A 192 -14.80 -17.86 -5.19
N ARG A 193 -15.94 -17.38 -4.67
CA ARG A 193 -17.19 -17.32 -5.44
C ARG A 193 -17.10 -16.31 -6.59
N TYR A 194 -16.45 -15.17 -6.36
CA TYR A 194 -16.29 -14.13 -7.36
C TYR A 194 -15.43 -14.58 -8.55
N TYR A 195 -14.34 -15.33 -8.28
CA TYR A 195 -13.52 -15.94 -9.33
C TYR A 195 -14.24 -17.08 -10.06
N ALA A 196 -14.92 -17.96 -9.32
CA ALA A 196 -15.65 -19.09 -9.90
C ALA A 196 -16.78 -18.67 -10.85
N GLU A 197 -17.37 -17.49 -10.64
CA GLU A 197 -18.40 -16.90 -11.51
C GLU A 197 -17.84 -16.28 -12.81
N GLY A 198 -16.52 -16.33 -13.04
CA GLY A 198 -15.88 -15.76 -14.22
C GLY A 198 -15.96 -14.23 -14.29
N ARG A 199 -16.29 -13.56 -13.18
CA ARG A 199 -16.45 -12.10 -13.08
C ARG A 199 -15.12 -11.35 -13.02
N TYR A 200 -14.01 -12.08 -13.08
CA TYR A 200 -12.63 -11.57 -13.00
C TYR A 200 -11.69 -12.42 -13.86
N VAL A 201 -11.71 -12.20 -15.17
CA VAL A 201 -10.89 -12.97 -16.12
C VAL A 201 -9.44 -12.49 -16.05
N GLN A 202 -8.54 -13.31 -15.47
CA GLN A 202 -7.11 -12.99 -15.38
C GLN A 202 -6.36 -13.42 -16.63
N ASP A 203 -6.43 -12.63 -17.70
CA ASP A 203 -5.55 -12.79 -18.86
C ASP A 203 -4.37 -11.80 -18.77
N ILE A 204 -3.34 -12.21 -18.03
CA ILE A 204 -2.14 -11.41 -17.72
C ILE A 204 -0.87 -12.02 -18.34
N GLY A 205 -1.03 -12.94 -19.29
CA GLY A 205 0.08 -13.62 -19.93
C GLY A 205 0.85 -12.70 -20.88
N LEU A 206 2.13 -12.43 -20.59
CA LEU A 206 3.01 -11.67 -21.48
C LEU A 206 3.84 -12.55 -22.45
N GLY A 207 3.64 -13.86 -22.40
CA GLY A 207 4.36 -14.84 -23.23
C GLY A 207 5.87 -14.82 -23.05
N ILE A 208 6.59 -15.40 -24.00
CA ILE A 208 8.06 -15.51 -23.96
C ILE A 208 8.77 -14.15 -24.06
N TYR A 209 8.17 -13.18 -24.75
CA TYR A 209 8.71 -11.82 -24.85
C TYR A 209 8.65 -11.08 -23.51
N GLY A 210 7.61 -11.31 -22.72
CA GLY A 210 7.55 -10.82 -21.33
C GLY A 210 8.69 -11.35 -20.48
N ALA A 211 9.11 -12.61 -20.69
CA ALA A 211 10.21 -13.22 -19.93
C ALA A 211 11.56 -12.50 -20.15
N VAL A 212 11.82 -12.01 -21.37
CA VAL A 212 13.06 -11.29 -21.71
C VAL A 212 13.19 -10.00 -20.88
N ILE A 213 12.06 -9.34 -20.57
CA ILE A 213 12.03 -8.13 -19.74
C ILE A 213 11.96 -8.50 -18.25
N ALA A 214 11.17 -9.50 -17.89
CA ALA A 214 10.93 -9.89 -16.51
C ALA A 214 12.19 -10.41 -15.80
N LEU A 215 13.04 -11.20 -16.49
CA LEU A 215 14.24 -11.79 -15.89
C LEU A 215 15.26 -10.74 -15.42
N PRO A 216 15.65 -9.73 -16.22
CA PRO A 216 16.49 -8.63 -15.75
C PRO A 216 15.87 -7.85 -14.58
N LEU A 217 14.57 -7.58 -14.63
CA LEU A 217 13.88 -6.82 -13.57
C LEU A 217 13.77 -7.61 -12.26
N LEU A 218 13.60 -8.93 -12.32
CA LEU A 218 13.70 -9.83 -11.16
C LEU A 218 15.10 -9.81 -10.58
N TRP A 219 16.13 -9.84 -11.43
CA TRP A 219 17.52 -9.75 -10.99
C TRP A 219 17.82 -8.43 -10.28
N LEU A 220 17.27 -7.30 -10.76
CA LEU A 220 17.37 -6.01 -10.07
C LEU A 220 16.67 -6.01 -8.70
N SER A 221 15.74 -6.92 -8.47
CA SER A 221 15.00 -7.04 -7.22
C SER A 221 15.72 -7.90 -6.15
N ARG A 222 16.86 -8.52 -6.48
CA ARG A 222 17.55 -9.49 -5.60
C ARG A 222 18.25 -8.90 -4.37
N GLY A 223 18.47 -7.58 -4.37
CA GLY A 223 19.33 -6.90 -3.39
C GLY A 223 18.60 -6.31 -2.19
N ASP A 224 17.27 -6.23 -2.23
CA ASP A 224 16.49 -5.55 -1.20
C ASP A 224 15.17 -6.28 -0.98
N VAL A 225 15.13 -7.07 0.10
CA VAL A 225 13.95 -7.85 0.53
C VAL A 225 12.78 -6.91 0.85
N ASP A 226 13.06 -5.69 1.34
CA ASP A 226 12.04 -4.69 1.58
C ASP A 226 11.50 -4.17 0.26
N MET A 227 12.31 -4.02 -0.79
CA MET A 227 11.81 -3.62 -2.11
C MET A 227 10.89 -4.65 -2.77
N LEU A 228 11.13 -5.94 -2.54
CA LEU A 228 10.21 -7.00 -2.95
C LEU A 228 8.88 -6.92 -2.18
N MET A 229 8.92 -6.70 -0.85
CA MET A 229 7.71 -6.58 -0.02
C MET A 229 6.96 -5.25 -0.17
N LEU A 230 7.65 -4.16 -0.53
CA LEU A 230 7.05 -2.83 -0.77
C LEU A 230 6.30 -2.77 -2.09
N SER A 231 6.54 -3.74 -2.97
CA SER A 231 5.94 -3.81 -4.31
C SER A 231 5.08 -5.06 -4.55
N GLY A 232 4.75 -5.79 -3.47
CA GLY A 232 3.89 -6.98 -3.48
C GLY A 232 3.71 -7.58 -2.10
#